data_AF-A0A5M9J4U4-F1
#
_entry.id   AF-A0A5M9J4U4-F1
#
_cell.length_a   1.000
_cell.length_b   1.000
_cell.length_c   1.000
_cell.angle_alpha   90.00
_cell.angle_beta   90.00
_cell.angle_gamma   90.00
#
_symmetry.space_group_name_H-M   'P 1'
#
loop_
_entity.id
_entity.type
_entity.pdbx_description
1 polymer ?
#
loop_
_entity_poly.entity_id
_entity_poly.type
_entity_poly.pdbx_seq_one_letter_code
_entity_poly.pdbx_strand_id
1 'polypeptide(L)'
;MRISRSSTAALGLYFLPTTLAQLSALSIYPPGGPGTILVTLNGHSSSTGCLNDEGLWTVKDACGNFGGNGQGGLGSNFGYIILDPSSNIVTTTGTWSTAWVGTHVNQVRDAAWLQAQIGTTGTAPWGGPLWYTTAQPDTTTNVALNGHTITDTVQVTLTFNSTFVSS
;
A
#
# COMPACT_ATOMS: atom_id res chain seq x y z
N MET A 1 -74.75 -14.41 29.07
CA MET A 1 -74.11 -13.14 28.67
C MET A 1 -72.60 -13.36 28.69
N ARG A 2 -71.92 -12.79 27.70
CA ARG A 2 -70.62 -13.20 27.12
C ARG A 2 -69.45 -12.39 27.72
N ILE A 3 -68.22 -12.91 27.60
CA ILE A 3 -66.91 -12.19 27.53
C ILE A 3 -66.38 -11.70 28.91
N SER A 4 -65.11 -11.79 29.31
CA SER A 4 -63.81 -12.22 28.75
C SER A 4 -62.85 -12.56 29.91
N ARG A 5 -61.90 -13.48 29.67
CA ARG A 5 -60.68 -13.60 30.49
C ARG A 5 -59.62 -12.69 29.87
N SER A 6 -59.10 -11.73 30.64
CA SER A 6 -57.95 -10.92 30.22
C SER A 6 -56.67 -11.69 30.50
N SER A 7 -56.05 -12.22 29.45
CA SER A 7 -54.71 -12.81 29.48
C SER A 7 -53.71 -11.69 29.18
N THR A 8 -52.96 -11.24 30.19
CA THR A 8 -51.85 -10.30 30.02
C THR A 8 -50.68 -11.03 29.37
N ALA A 9 -50.35 -10.61 28.14
CA ALA A 9 -49.23 -11.13 27.36
C ALA A 9 -47.88 -10.72 27.96
N ALA A 10 -46.91 -11.62 27.83
CA ALA A 10 -45.59 -11.59 28.43
C ALA A 10 -44.69 -10.46 27.91
N LEU A 11 -43.92 -9.90 28.84
CA LEU A 11 -42.73 -9.07 28.59
C LEU A 11 -41.67 -9.90 27.87
N GLY A 12 -41.38 -9.53 26.62
CA GLY A 12 -40.25 -10.04 25.86
C GLY A 12 -39.45 -8.88 25.29
N LEU A 13 -38.64 -8.23 26.12
CA LEU A 13 -37.60 -7.30 25.66
C LEU A 13 -36.52 -8.13 24.96
N TYR A 14 -36.63 -8.26 23.65
CA TYR A 14 -35.54 -8.76 22.80
C TYR A 14 -34.41 -7.73 22.84
N PHE A 15 -33.41 -7.97 23.68
CA PHE A 15 -32.09 -7.36 23.54
C PHE A 15 -31.45 -7.95 22.29
N LEU A 16 -31.51 -7.22 21.17
CA LEU A 16 -30.64 -7.51 20.03
C LEU A 16 -29.20 -7.21 20.46
N PRO A 17 -28.26 -8.16 20.35
CA PRO A 17 -26.85 -7.85 20.53
C PRO A 17 -26.43 -6.95 19.36
N THR A 18 -26.26 -5.65 19.62
CA THR A 18 -25.51 -4.77 18.72
C THR A 18 -24.04 -5.14 18.79
N THR A 19 -23.65 -6.19 18.08
CA THR A 19 -22.24 -6.39 17.74
C THR A 19 -21.88 -5.30 16.72
N LEU A 20 -21.38 -4.16 17.22
CA LEU A 20 -20.64 -3.22 16.41
C LEU A 20 -19.42 -3.97 15.87
N ALA A 21 -19.49 -4.44 14.62
CA ALA A 21 -18.30 -4.71 13.85
C ALA A 21 -17.62 -3.36 13.66
N GLN A 22 -16.64 -3.06 14.52
CA GLN A 22 -15.72 -1.96 14.35
C GLN A 22 -14.89 -2.29 13.11
N LEU A 23 -15.43 -1.98 11.92
CA LEU A 23 -14.65 -1.92 10.70
C LEU A 23 -13.55 -0.91 10.96
N SER A 24 -12.32 -1.41 11.13
CA SER A 24 -11.13 -0.57 11.22
C SER A 24 -11.08 0.29 9.97
N ALA A 25 -11.29 1.59 10.14
CA ALA A 25 -11.41 2.52 9.02
C ALA A 25 -10.07 2.57 8.26
N LEU A 26 -10.09 2.11 7.01
CA LEU A 26 -8.96 2.26 6.09
C LEU A 26 -8.63 3.75 5.96
N SER A 27 -7.39 4.11 6.27
CA SER A 27 -6.90 5.48 6.21
C SER A 27 -5.81 5.60 5.15
N ILE A 28 -5.82 6.67 4.36
CA ILE A 28 -4.79 6.94 3.35
C ILE A 28 -3.90 8.07 3.83
N TYR A 29 -2.62 7.80 4.02
CA TYR A 29 -1.63 8.81 4.41
C TYR A 29 -0.21 8.42 3.94
N PRO A 30 0.75 9.37 3.93
CA PRO A 30 2.13 9.05 3.60
C PRO A 30 2.80 8.10 4.60
N PRO A 31 3.61 7.13 4.13
CA PRO A 31 4.45 6.34 5.01
C PRO A 31 5.41 7.22 5.82
N GLY A 32 5.74 6.76 7.02
CA GLY A 32 6.67 7.44 7.91
C GLY A 32 7.53 6.47 8.71
N GLY A 33 8.80 6.81 8.90
CA GLY A 33 9.77 5.97 9.61
C GLY A 33 10.46 4.96 8.69
N PRO A 34 11.32 4.09 9.28
CA PRO A 34 12.03 3.06 8.53
C PRO A 34 11.11 1.90 8.13
N GLY A 35 11.46 1.22 7.05
CA GLY A 35 10.74 0.06 6.53
C GLY A 35 11.33 -0.48 5.23
N THR A 36 10.62 -1.43 4.64
CA THR A 36 10.96 -2.04 3.37
C THR A 36 9.75 -1.97 2.44
N ILE A 37 9.98 -1.78 1.14
CA ILE A 37 8.90 -1.85 0.15
C ILE A 37 8.85 -3.28 -0.38
N LEU A 38 7.83 -4.02 0.03
CA LEU A 38 7.54 -5.36 -0.46
C LEU A 38 6.77 -5.27 -1.77
N VAL A 39 7.11 -6.18 -2.69
CA VAL A 39 6.43 -6.38 -3.96
C VAL A 39 5.64 -7.68 -3.87
N THR A 40 4.37 -7.63 -4.23
CA THR A 40 3.49 -8.81 -4.28
C THR A 40 2.91 -8.92 -5.67
N LEU A 41 3.27 -9.99 -6.38
CA LEU A 41 2.66 -10.35 -7.66
C LEU A 41 1.14 -10.52 -7.51
N ASN A 42 0.37 -9.97 -8.44
CA ASN A 42 -1.08 -10.03 -8.37
C ASN A 42 -1.55 -11.51 -8.35
N GLY A 43 -2.48 -11.83 -7.45
CA GLY A 43 -2.94 -13.20 -7.20
C GLY A 43 -2.11 -13.99 -6.18
N HIS A 44 -0.97 -13.47 -5.72
CA HIS A 44 -0.20 -14.08 -4.63
C HIS A 44 -0.66 -13.56 -3.26
N SER A 45 -0.66 -14.43 -2.25
CA SER A 45 -1.04 -14.10 -0.88
C SER A 45 0.12 -13.52 -0.04
N SER A 46 1.34 -13.62 -0.55
CA SER A 46 2.56 -13.16 0.13
C SER A 46 3.46 -12.41 -0.85
N SER A 47 4.36 -11.61 -0.28
CA SER A 47 5.41 -10.93 -1.05
C SER A 47 6.20 -11.93 -1.91
N THR A 48 6.47 -11.51 -3.15
CA THR A 48 7.26 -12.22 -4.16
C THR A 48 8.61 -11.52 -4.40
N GLY A 49 9.05 -10.69 -3.46
CA GLY A 49 10.25 -9.88 -3.56
C GLY A 49 10.05 -8.48 -2.98
N CYS A 50 10.98 -7.59 -3.25
CA CYS A 50 10.99 -6.24 -2.69
C CYS A 50 11.67 -5.27 -3.64
N LEU A 51 11.58 -3.97 -3.35
CA LEU A 51 12.42 -2.98 -4.04
C LEU A 51 13.81 -2.96 -3.38
N ASN A 52 14.86 -2.93 -4.21
CA ASN A 52 16.22 -2.63 -3.76
C ASN A 52 16.42 -1.11 -3.56
N ASP A 53 17.60 -0.68 -3.12
CA ASP A 53 17.89 0.74 -2.88
C ASP A 53 17.81 1.62 -4.15
N GLU A 54 17.83 1.04 -5.35
CA GLU A 54 17.65 1.73 -6.65
C GLU A 54 16.18 1.84 -7.08
N GLY A 55 15.24 1.28 -6.29
CA GLY A 55 13.82 1.26 -6.63
C GLY A 55 13.43 0.16 -7.64
N LEU A 56 14.31 -0.80 -7.90
CA LEU A 56 14.04 -1.95 -8.79
C LEU A 56 13.49 -3.13 -8.00
N TRP A 57 12.52 -3.85 -8.56
CA TRP A 57 12.02 -5.09 -7.98
C TRP A 57 13.06 -6.21 -8.14
N THR A 58 13.37 -6.86 -7.02
CA THR A 58 14.35 -7.94 -6.92
C THR A 58 13.81 -9.12 -6.10
N VAL A 59 14.34 -10.32 -6.39
CA VAL A 59 14.19 -11.55 -5.59
C VAL A 59 15.52 -12.05 -5.02
N LYS A 60 16.64 -11.44 -5.43
CA LYS A 60 18.01 -11.90 -5.11
C LYS A 60 18.74 -10.97 -4.14
N ASP A 61 18.51 -9.65 -4.28
CA ASP A 61 19.25 -8.66 -3.52
C ASP A 61 18.57 -8.44 -2.17
N ALA A 62 19.36 -8.07 -1.15
CA ALA A 62 18.80 -7.66 0.11
C ALA A 62 17.85 -6.48 -0.13
N CYS A 63 16.63 -6.58 0.40
CA CYS A 63 15.64 -5.54 0.25
C CYS A 63 16.20 -4.19 0.70
N GLY A 64 15.89 -3.14 -0.07
CA GLY A 64 16.28 -1.79 0.28
C GLY A 64 15.67 -1.39 1.62
N ASN A 65 16.41 -0.55 2.36
CA ASN A 65 15.88 0.07 3.56
C ASN A 65 15.38 1.46 3.21
N PHE A 66 14.08 1.67 3.40
CA PHE A 66 13.41 2.89 3.03
C PHE A 66 13.00 3.68 4.28
N GLY A 67 13.11 5.00 4.19
CA GLY A 67 12.61 5.94 5.17
C GLY A 67 11.51 6.81 4.58
N GLY A 68 10.30 6.67 5.11
CA GLY A 68 9.22 7.63 4.87
C GLY A 68 9.39 8.88 5.74
N ASN A 69 9.29 10.06 5.15
CA ASN A 69 9.39 11.32 5.90
C ASN A 69 8.03 11.77 6.51
N GLY A 70 6.96 11.00 6.32
CA GLY A 70 5.61 11.35 6.80
C GLY A 70 4.92 12.48 6.05
N GLN A 71 5.55 13.03 5.01
CA GLN A 71 5.04 14.12 4.17
C GLN A 71 4.89 13.73 2.69
N GLY A 72 5.20 12.47 2.34
CA GLY A 72 5.13 11.94 0.98
C GLY A 72 6.48 11.55 0.40
N GLY A 73 7.59 12.03 0.96
CA GLY A 73 8.91 11.60 0.53
C GLY A 73 9.24 10.20 1.05
N LEU A 74 9.74 9.34 0.16
CA LEU A 74 10.23 8.02 0.49
C LEU A 74 11.66 7.88 -0.05
N GLY A 75 12.63 7.66 0.83
CA GLY A 75 14.05 7.60 0.47
C GLY A 75 14.71 6.29 0.82
N SER A 76 15.75 5.91 0.08
CA SER A 76 16.66 4.79 0.31
C SER A 76 18.08 5.31 0.57
N ASN A 77 19.07 4.40 0.64
CA ASN A 77 20.48 4.77 0.70
C ASN A 77 20.98 5.53 -0.54
N PHE A 78 20.27 5.44 -1.67
CA PHE A 78 20.63 6.09 -2.94
C PHE A 78 19.83 7.36 -3.24
N GLY A 79 18.98 7.79 -2.32
CA GLY A 79 18.20 9.02 -2.42
C GLY A 79 16.70 8.76 -2.42
N TYR A 80 15.92 9.71 -2.90
CA TYR A 80 14.46 9.59 -2.95
C TYR A 80 14.03 8.72 -4.13
N ILE A 81 13.08 7.81 -3.89
CA ILE A 81 12.36 7.20 -5.01
C ILE A 81 11.33 8.18 -5.54
N ILE A 82 11.33 8.38 -6.84
CA ILE A 82 10.43 9.26 -7.57
C ILE A 82 9.91 8.54 -8.80
N LEU A 83 8.92 9.12 -9.46
CA LEU A 83 8.59 8.75 -10.83
C LEU A 83 9.29 9.66 -11.83
N ASP A 84 9.87 9.07 -12.85
CA ASP A 84 10.30 9.80 -14.04
C ASP A 84 9.09 10.25 -14.90
N PRO A 85 9.29 11.06 -15.95
CA PRO A 85 8.20 11.51 -16.82
C PRO A 85 7.41 10.39 -17.52
N SER A 86 7.93 9.16 -17.54
CA SER A 86 7.30 7.97 -18.13
C SER A 86 6.67 7.06 -17.06
N SER A 87 6.58 7.51 -15.80
CA SER A 87 6.04 6.76 -14.66
C SER A 87 6.89 5.57 -14.22
N ASN A 88 8.17 5.49 -14.58
CA ASN A 88 9.07 4.50 -14.01
C ASN A 88 9.50 4.92 -12.61
N ILE A 89 9.57 3.96 -11.68
CA ILE A 89 10.24 4.16 -10.40
C ILE A 89 11.73 4.32 -10.65
N VAL A 90 12.29 5.44 -10.21
CA VAL A 90 13.73 5.74 -10.27
C VAL A 90 14.19 6.40 -8.98
N THR A 91 15.50 6.39 -8.71
CA THR A 91 16.10 7.11 -7.58
C THR A 91 16.73 8.42 -7.98
N THR A 92 16.62 9.43 -7.11
CA THR A 92 17.31 10.71 -7.25
C THR A 92 17.99 11.15 -5.96
N THR A 93 19.21 11.67 -6.06
CA THR A 93 19.89 12.35 -4.94
C THR A 93 19.44 13.80 -4.76
N GLY A 94 18.57 14.30 -5.65
CA GLY A 94 17.98 15.63 -5.56
C GLY A 94 16.80 15.70 -4.59
N THR A 95 15.99 16.75 -4.74
CA THR A 95 14.76 16.90 -3.96
C THR A 95 13.70 15.90 -4.44
N TRP A 96 12.98 15.28 -3.51
CA TRP A 96 11.84 14.45 -3.84
C TRP A 96 10.75 15.27 -4.58
N SER A 97 10.14 14.66 -5.60
CA SER A 97 9.10 15.27 -6.44
C SER A 97 7.82 14.42 -6.52
N THR A 98 7.82 13.23 -5.93
CA THR A 98 6.70 12.28 -5.93
C THR A 98 6.20 12.09 -4.51
N ALA A 99 4.92 12.39 -4.25
CA ALA A 99 4.31 12.11 -2.96
C ALA A 99 3.80 10.67 -2.90
N TRP A 100 4.38 9.86 -2.03
CA TRP A 100 3.97 8.48 -1.80
C TRP A 100 2.93 8.41 -0.69
N VAL A 101 1.83 7.71 -0.96
CA VAL A 101 0.76 7.44 0.00
C VAL A 101 0.42 5.95 -0.02
N GLY A 102 -0.09 5.42 1.09
CA GLY A 102 -0.61 4.05 1.12
C GLY A 102 -1.86 3.94 1.97
N THR A 103 -2.54 2.81 1.85
CA THR A 103 -3.74 2.48 2.62
C THR A 103 -3.35 1.68 3.87
N HIS A 104 -3.79 2.17 5.03
CA HIS A 104 -3.45 1.60 6.33
C HIS A 104 -4.69 0.99 6.99
N VAL A 105 -4.56 -0.26 7.46
CA VAL A 105 -5.70 -1.04 7.98
C VAL A 105 -6.08 -0.66 9.42
N ASN A 106 -5.22 0.02 10.16
CA ASN A 106 -5.39 0.26 11.61
C ASN A 106 -4.47 1.35 12.19
N GLN A 107 -4.13 2.38 11.40
CA GLN A 107 -3.15 3.44 11.77
C GLN A 107 -1.72 2.95 12.07
N VAL A 108 -1.43 1.66 11.84
CA VAL A 108 -0.05 1.14 11.85
C VAL A 108 0.70 1.72 10.65
N ARG A 109 2.02 1.82 10.77
CA ARG A 109 2.88 2.42 9.74
C ARG A 109 3.00 1.57 8.47
N ASP A 110 2.55 0.32 8.51
CA ASP A 110 2.44 -0.55 7.33
C ASP A 110 1.38 0.00 6.37
N ALA A 111 1.78 0.24 5.14
CA ALA A 111 0.95 0.85 4.11
C ALA A 111 0.76 -0.14 2.96
N ALA A 112 -0.43 -0.72 2.84
CA ALA A 112 -0.81 -1.52 1.69
C ALA A 112 -1.09 -0.61 0.48
N TRP A 113 -0.90 -1.15 -0.73
CA TRP A 113 -1.17 -0.43 -1.99
C TRP A 113 -0.48 0.93 -2.03
N LEU A 114 0.84 0.93 -1.90
CA LEU A 114 1.66 2.13 -2.02
C LEU A 114 1.47 2.75 -3.43
N GLN A 115 1.10 4.03 -3.47
CA GLN A 115 0.75 4.79 -4.67
C GLN A 115 1.60 6.05 -4.74
N ALA A 116 1.89 6.47 -5.97
CA ALA A 116 2.54 7.74 -6.25
C ALA A 116 1.45 8.77 -6.60
N GLN A 117 1.23 9.71 -5.69
CA GLN A 117 0.38 10.86 -5.88
C GLN A 117 1.19 12.02 -6.47
N ILE A 118 1.18 12.15 -7.79
CA ILE A 118 1.83 13.27 -8.48
C ILE A 118 0.77 14.28 -8.92
N GLY A 119 0.50 15.27 -8.07
CA GLY A 119 -0.40 16.40 -8.37
C GLY A 119 -1.89 16.03 -8.52
N THR A 120 -2.72 17.04 -8.81
CA THR A 120 -4.20 16.93 -8.94
C THR A 120 -4.70 16.84 -10.38
N THR A 121 -3.83 16.81 -11.40
CA THR A 121 -4.23 17.06 -12.79
C THR A 121 -3.66 16.01 -13.73
N GLY A 122 -4.56 15.27 -14.41
CA GLY A 122 -4.33 14.13 -15.30
C GLY A 122 -3.48 14.36 -16.55
N THR A 123 -2.26 14.87 -16.38
CA THR A 123 -1.20 14.96 -17.42
C THR A 123 0.19 14.58 -16.88
N ALA A 124 0.34 14.26 -15.59
CA ALA A 124 1.60 13.91 -14.91
C ALA A 124 1.75 12.39 -14.65
N PRO A 125 2.96 11.89 -14.35
CA PRO A 125 3.21 10.46 -14.15
C PRO A 125 2.33 9.90 -13.03
N TRP A 126 1.65 8.79 -13.28
CA TRP A 126 0.73 8.16 -12.34
C TRP A 126 1.34 6.88 -11.79
N GLY A 127 1.07 6.54 -10.53
CA GLY A 127 1.42 5.24 -9.98
C GLY A 127 0.48 4.81 -8.86
N GLY A 128 0.13 3.52 -8.84
CA GLY A 128 -0.78 2.89 -7.87
C GLY A 128 -2.09 2.38 -8.48
N PRO A 129 -2.94 1.66 -7.72
CA PRO A 129 -2.55 0.68 -6.70
C PRO A 129 -1.83 -0.54 -7.31
N LEU A 130 -1.83 -0.64 -8.64
CA LEU A 130 -1.12 -1.64 -9.41
C LEU A 130 0.10 -0.99 -10.08
N TRP A 131 1.16 -1.78 -10.15
CA TRP A 131 2.42 -1.47 -10.81
C TRP A 131 2.71 -2.53 -11.84
N TYR A 132 3.44 -2.14 -12.87
CA TYR A 132 3.51 -2.90 -14.10
C TYR A 132 4.95 -3.07 -14.56
N THR A 133 5.25 -4.21 -15.16
CA THR A 133 6.54 -4.52 -15.78
C THR A 133 6.36 -5.61 -16.83
N THR A 134 7.33 -5.81 -17.71
CA THR A 134 7.23 -6.83 -18.79
C THR A 134 7.76 -8.19 -18.36
N ALA A 135 8.45 -8.27 -17.22
CA ALA A 135 9.07 -9.49 -16.72
C ALA A 135 9.13 -9.52 -15.19
N GLN A 136 9.17 -10.72 -14.61
CA GLN A 136 9.53 -10.89 -13.21
C GLN A 136 11.06 -10.89 -13.07
N PRO A 137 11.61 -10.40 -11.94
CA PRO A 137 13.03 -10.56 -11.66
C PRO A 137 13.36 -12.04 -11.41
N ASP A 138 14.62 -12.39 -11.61
CA ASP A 138 15.16 -13.71 -11.28
C ASP A 138 16.40 -13.57 -10.39
N THR A 139 17.14 -14.67 -10.20
CA THR A 139 18.36 -14.67 -9.37
C THR A 139 19.51 -13.85 -9.96
N THR A 140 19.36 -13.29 -11.16
CA THR A 140 20.38 -12.54 -11.88
C THR A 140 19.93 -11.14 -12.30
N THR A 141 18.63 -10.90 -12.46
CA THR A 141 18.06 -9.67 -13.02
C THR A 141 17.11 -8.99 -12.05
N ASN A 142 17.20 -7.65 -11.98
CA ASN A 142 16.26 -6.78 -11.30
C ASN A 142 15.40 -6.08 -12.36
N VAL A 143 14.16 -5.74 -12.03
CA VAL A 143 13.22 -5.16 -13.00
C VAL A 143 12.68 -3.82 -12.53
N ALA A 144 12.60 -2.86 -13.44
CA ALA A 144 11.92 -1.60 -13.19
C ALA A 144 10.41 -1.81 -13.14
N LEU A 145 9.74 -1.02 -12.30
CA LEU A 145 8.29 -0.94 -12.23
C LEU A 145 7.81 0.38 -12.82
N ASN A 146 6.69 0.31 -13.53
CA ASN A 146 6.02 1.43 -14.14
C ASN A 146 4.62 1.61 -13.54
N GLY A 147 4.19 2.84 -13.34
CA GLY A 147 2.86 3.15 -12.83
C GLY A 147 1.74 3.14 -13.89
N HIS A 148 2.08 3.01 -15.18
CA HIS A 148 1.15 2.77 -16.29
C HIS A 148 1.19 1.33 -16.77
N THR A 149 0.05 0.83 -17.21
CA THR A 149 -0.02 -0.47 -17.88
C THR A 149 0.82 -0.43 -19.16
N ILE A 150 1.58 -1.49 -19.39
CA ILE A 150 2.43 -1.65 -20.58
C ILE A 150 2.02 -2.91 -21.36
N THR A 151 2.71 -3.21 -22.46
CA THR A 151 2.47 -4.45 -23.21
C THR A 151 3.02 -5.66 -22.45
N ASP A 152 2.38 -6.83 -22.54
CA ASP A 152 2.79 -8.08 -21.87
C ASP A 152 3.01 -7.93 -20.35
N THR A 153 2.07 -7.26 -19.71
CA THR A 153 2.21 -6.78 -18.34
C THR A 153 2.13 -7.88 -17.27
N VAL A 154 3.18 -7.95 -16.45
CA VAL A 154 3.16 -8.47 -15.08
C VAL A 154 2.63 -7.38 -14.15
N GLN A 155 1.65 -7.72 -13.31
CA GLN A 155 1.03 -6.78 -12.38
C GLN A 155 1.46 -7.09 -10.94
N VAL A 156 1.88 -6.06 -10.21
CA VAL A 156 2.26 -6.19 -8.80
C VAL A 156 1.60 -5.10 -7.96
N THR A 157 1.55 -5.33 -6.67
CA THR A 157 1.23 -4.30 -5.67
C THR A 157 2.47 -4.03 -4.83
N LEU A 158 2.59 -2.78 -4.35
CA LEU A 158 3.64 -2.37 -3.43
C LEU A 158 3.06 -2.22 -2.03
N THR A 159 3.79 -2.68 -1.03
CA THR A 159 3.45 -2.51 0.39
C THR A 159 4.65 -1.94 1.12
N PHE A 160 4.49 -0.83 1.84
CA PHE A 160 5.49 -0.37 2.78
C PHE A 160 5.33 -1.15 4.09
N ASN A 161 6.30 -1.99 4.42
CA ASN A 161 6.37 -2.77 5.66
C ASN A 161 7.31 -2.05 6.63
N SER A 162 6.74 -1.37 7.63
CA SER A 162 7.50 -0.58 8.57
C SER A 162 8.25 -1.47 9.56
N THR A 163 9.49 -1.12 9.84
CA THR A 163 10.29 -1.73 10.91
C THR A 163 10.24 -0.91 12.20
N PHE A 164 9.42 0.15 12.23
CA PHE A 164 9.24 0.97 13.41
C PHE A 164 8.45 0.20 14.46
N VAL A 165 9.11 -0.17 15.54
CA VAL A 165 8.48 -0.76 16.72
C VAL A 165 8.05 0.38 17.63
N SER A 166 6.75 0.59 17.82
CA SER A 166 6.27 1.54 18.83
C SER A 166 6.65 1.01 20.21
N SER A 167 7.52 1.73 20.92
CA SER A 167 7.85 1.52 22.33
C SER A 167 6.68 1.85 23.24
#